data_AF-A0A7S0N357-F1
#
_entry.id   AF-A0A7S0N357-F1
#
_cell.length_a   1.000
_cell.length_b   1.000
_cell.length_c   1.000
_cell.angle_alpha   90.00
_cell.angle_beta   90.00
_cell.angle_gamma   90.00
#
_symmetry.space_group_name_H-M   'P 1'
#
loop_
_entity.id
_entity.type
_entity.pdbx_description
1 polymer ?
#
loop_
_entity_poly.entity_id
_entity_poly.type
_entity_poly.pdbx_seq_one_letter_code
_entity_poly.pdbx_strand_id
1 'polypeptide(L)'
;CIPGDVVVCSGIVKVLNTDESTTQRAKNKCLFLLYIDANSISNPKKVSGTECSFQQDLSRKDLQMVKEVAYSENTLQLLVHSLCPAIYGHEVVKLALLLALFGGTNRGGDSSNRVSVRADSHILLVGE
;
A
#
# COMPACT_ATOMS: atom_id res chain seq x y z
N CYS A 1 0.02 -12.12 9.89
CA CYS A 1 0.18 -11.72 8.49
C CYS A 1 -1.03 -12.27 7.76
N ILE A 2 -1.64 -11.48 6.89
CA ILE A 2 -2.79 -11.88 6.08
C ILE A 2 -2.22 -12.28 4.71
N PRO A 3 -2.82 -13.26 3.99
CA PRO A 3 -2.41 -13.56 2.62
C PRO A 3 -2.35 -12.29 1.76
N GLY A 4 -1.22 -12.05 1.08
CA GLY A 4 -0.94 -10.83 0.32
C GLY A 4 -0.11 -9.77 1.05
N ASP A 5 0.21 -9.97 2.34
CA ASP A 5 1.14 -9.10 3.06
C ASP A 5 2.59 -9.25 2.54
N VAL A 6 3.27 -8.11 2.36
CA VAL A 6 4.73 -8.08 2.18
C VAL A 6 5.35 -8.10 3.57
N VAL A 7 6.16 -9.11 3.87
CA VAL A 7 6.77 -9.31 5.19
C VAL A 7 8.28 -9.50 5.06
N VAL A 8 9.01 -9.09 6.09
CA VAL A 8 10.43 -9.43 6.24
C VAL A 8 10.51 -10.63 7.19
N CYS A 9 11.07 -11.73 6.70
CA CYS A 9 11.20 -12.98 7.42
C CYS A 9 12.68 -13.30 7.64
N SER A 10 13.08 -13.47 8.90
CA SER A 10 14.42 -13.87 9.31
C SER A 10 14.36 -15.25 9.95
N GLY A 11 15.19 -16.18 9.48
CA GLY A 11 15.15 -17.57 9.93
C GLY A 11 16.37 -18.36 9.48
N ILE A 12 16.35 -19.65 9.75
CA ILE A 12 17.43 -20.58 9.40
C ILE A 12 16.96 -21.43 8.22
N VAL A 13 17.78 -21.53 7.18
CA VAL A 13 17.50 -22.43 6.05
C VAL A 13 17.74 -23.87 6.50
N LYS A 14 16.73 -24.72 6.37
CA LYS A 14 16.75 -26.14 6.70
C LYS A 14 16.42 -26.98 5.46
N VAL A 15 16.82 -28.25 5.51
CA VAL A 15 16.68 -29.20 4.42
C VAL A 15 15.78 -30.35 4.85
N LEU A 16 14.81 -30.71 4.02
CA LEU A 16 14.06 -31.97 4.11
C LEU A 16 14.50 -32.90 3.00
N ASN A 17 14.77 -34.15 3.35
CA ASN A 17 14.90 -35.22 2.39
C ASN A 17 13.50 -35.73 2.06
N THR A 18 13.11 -35.67 0.80
CA THR A 18 11.87 -36.28 0.32
C THR A 18 12.09 -37.80 0.24
N ASP A 19 11.88 -38.51 1.33
CA ASP A 19 11.89 -39.98 1.36
C ASP A 19 10.55 -40.52 0.81
N GLU A 20 10.33 -40.35 -0.49
CA GLU A 20 9.25 -41.01 -1.22
C GLU A 20 9.81 -42.28 -1.87
N SER A 21 9.73 -43.43 -1.17
CA SER A 21 9.47 -44.73 -1.81
C SER A 21 9.33 -45.86 -0.79
N THR A 22 8.08 -46.30 -0.59
CA THR A 22 7.72 -47.62 -0.02
C THR A 22 8.09 -48.79 -0.94
N THR A 23 8.78 -48.54 -2.06
CA THR A 23 9.18 -49.59 -3.00
C THR A 23 10.62 -49.41 -3.45
N GLN A 24 11.45 -50.33 -2.98
CA GLN A 24 12.85 -50.44 -3.32
C GLN A 24 13.02 -50.61 -4.83
N ARG A 25 13.55 -49.60 -5.53
CA ARG A 25 14.39 -49.65 -6.77
C ARG A 25 14.19 -48.40 -7.65
N ALA A 26 14.62 -47.24 -7.16
CA ALA A 26 15.06 -46.11 -7.99
C ALA A 26 15.71 -45.06 -7.07
N LYS A 27 16.96 -45.29 -6.67
CA LYS A 27 17.73 -44.38 -5.80
C LYS A 27 18.23 -43.17 -6.58
N ASN A 28 17.34 -42.25 -6.95
CA ASN A 28 17.74 -40.89 -7.32
C ASN A 28 17.48 -39.97 -6.12
N LYS A 29 18.33 -40.11 -5.09
CA LYS A 29 18.32 -39.28 -3.88
C LYS A 29 19.03 -37.94 -4.13
N CYS A 30 18.49 -37.11 -5.02
CA CYS A 30 19.07 -35.79 -5.29
C CYS A 30 18.03 -34.67 -5.36
N LEU A 31 16.93 -34.82 -4.61
CA LEU A 31 15.95 -33.76 -4.44
C LEU A 31 15.87 -33.42 -2.95
N PHE A 32 16.46 -32.28 -2.60
CA PHE A 32 16.40 -31.70 -1.27
C PHE A 32 15.38 -30.57 -1.30
N LEU A 33 14.37 -30.62 -0.41
CA LEU A 33 13.44 -29.51 -0.25
C LEU A 33 14.03 -28.54 0.77
N LEU A 34 14.43 -27.36 0.31
CA LEU A 34 14.87 -26.26 1.16
C LEU A 34 13.66 -25.49 1.68
N TYR A 35 13.64 -25.21 2.98
CA TYR A 35 12.66 -24.33 3.59
C TYR A 35 13.34 -23.43 4.61
N ILE A 36 12.73 -22.28 4.91
CA ILE A 36 13.21 -21.39 5.95
C ILE A 36 12.37 -21.68 7.20
N ASP A 37 13.05 -22.07 8.28
CA ASP A 37 12.46 -22.10 9.61
C ASP A 37 12.52 -20.68 10.20
N ALA A 38 11.38 -19.99 10.14
CA ALA A 38 11.29 -18.57 10.48
C ALA A 38 11.42 -18.36 11.99
N ASN A 39 12.39 -17.53 12.40
CA ASN A 39 12.60 -17.15 13.80
C ASN A 39 11.93 -15.80 14.12
N SER A 40 11.90 -14.89 13.16
CA SER A 40 11.24 -13.59 13.31
C SER A 40 10.54 -13.20 12.02
N ILE A 41 9.31 -12.70 12.16
CA ILE A 41 8.50 -12.20 11.05
C ILE A 41 8.07 -10.78 11.42
N SER A 42 8.58 -9.78 10.72
CA SER A 42 8.14 -8.41 10.84
C SER A 42 7.29 -8.03 9.64
N ASN A 43 6.09 -7.52 9.91
CA ASN A 43 5.25 -6.93 8.88
C ASN A 43 5.42 -5.41 8.94
N PRO A 44 6.11 -4.79 7.96
CA PRO A 44 6.25 -3.34 7.94
C PRO A 44 4.90 -2.61 7.85
N LYS A 45 3.85 -3.26 7.31
CA LYS A 45 2.49 -2.71 7.23
C LYS A 45 1.70 -2.80 8.53
N LYS A 46 2.13 -3.57 9.54
CA LYS A 46 1.41 -3.67 10.83
C LYS A 46 1.55 -2.42 11.70
N VAL A 47 2.46 -1.52 11.36
CA VAL A 47 2.46 -0.14 11.88
C VAL A 47 1.32 0.66 11.24
N SER A 48 0.82 0.25 10.07
CA SER A 48 -0.20 0.90 9.24
C SER A 48 -1.62 0.30 9.40
N GLY A 49 -1.89 -0.41 10.50
CA GLY A 49 -3.16 -1.10 10.72
C GLY A 49 -3.99 -0.44 11.81
N THR A 50 -4.55 0.74 11.53
CA THR A 50 -5.80 1.36 12.06
C THR A 50 -5.75 2.83 11.65
N GLU A 51 -6.39 3.20 10.54
CA GLU A 51 -6.95 4.52 10.15
C GLU A 51 -6.12 5.83 10.30
N CYS A 52 -4.97 5.89 10.98
CA CYS A 52 -4.28 7.15 11.31
C CYS A 52 -2.74 7.02 11.51
N SER A 53 -2.10 5.91 11.15
CA SER A 53 -0.67 5.71 11.48
C SER A 53 0.33 6.12 10.41
N PHE A 54 -0.03 7.03 9.50
CA PHE A 54 0.96 7.94 8.92
C PHE A 54 1.46 8.97 9.96
N GLN A 55 0.80 9.09 11.12
CA GLN A 55 1.20 10.01 12.18
C GLN A 55 2.48 9.61 12.95
N GLN A 56 2.95 8.35 12.85
CA GLN A 56 4.08 7.92 13.70
C GLN A 56 5.47 8.35 13.21
N ASP A 57 5.62 8.75 11.94
CA ASP A 57 6.92 9.20 11.39
C ASP A 57 6.88 10.62 10.80
N LEU A 58 5.83 11.41 11.03
CA LEU A 58 5.80 12.82 10.61
C LEU A 58 6.50 13.69 11.64
N SER A 59 7.66 14.24 11.27
CA SER A 59 8.39 15.18 12.12
C SER A 59 7.62 16.49 12.28
N ARG A 60 7.93 17.25 13.33
CA ARG A 60 7.40 18.62 13.52
C ARG A 60 7.72 19.51 12.32
N LYS A 61 8.88 19.30 11.68
CA LYS A 61 9.29 20.01 10.46
C LYS A 61 8.36 19.67 9.29
N ASP A 62 8.00 18.41 9.11
CA ASP A 62 7.12 17.97 8.03
C ASP A 62 5.73 18.58 8.18
N LEU A 63 5.19 18.60 9.41
CA LEU A 63 3.91 19.24 9.69
C LEU A 63 3.94 20.76 9.45
N GLN A 64 5.09 21.42 9.69
CA GLN A 64 5.25 22.84 9.35
C GLN A 64 5.24 23.04 7.83
N MET A 65 6.00 22.24 7.08
CA MET A 65 6.03 22.32 5.62
C MET A 65 4.65 22.06 4.99
N VAL A 66 3.90 21.06 5.50
CA VAL A 66 2.53 20.80 5.03
C VAL A 66 1.63 22.00 5.27
N LYS A 67 1.73 22.66 6.43
CA LYS A 67 0.96 23.87 6.72
C LYS A 67 1.36 25.03 5.82
N GLU A 68 2.66 25.25 5.60
CA GLU A 68 3.15 26.29 4.70
C GLU A 68 2.58 26.11 3.28
N VAL A 69 2.59 24.88 2.77
CA VAL A 69 1.99 24.56 1.47
C VAL A 69 0.47 24.79 1.49
N ALA A 70 -0.23 24.36 2.55
CA ALA A 70 -1.67 24.51 2.67
C ALA A 70 -2.16 25.97 2.73
N TYR A 71 -1.35 26.89 3.27
CA TYR A 71 -1.66 28.32 3.35
C TYR A 71 -1.12 29.13 2.17
N SER A 72 -0.49 28.49 1.18
CA SER A 72 0.00 29.18 -0.02
C SER A 72 -1.16 29.61 -0.93
N GLU A 73 -1.04 30.75 -1.59
CA GLU A 73 -2.12 31.28 -2.46
C GLU A 73 -2.44 30.37 -3.66
N ASN A 74 -1.45 29.58 -4.12
CA ASN A 74 -1.54 28.75 -5.32
C ASN A 74 -1.42 27.24 -5.02
N THR A 75 -1.96 26.78 -3.89
CA THR A 75 -1.80 25.37 -3.45
C THR A 75 -2.28 24.36 -4.48
N LEU A 76 -3.47 24.56 -5.06
CA LEU A 76 -4.04 23.63 -6.04
C LEU A 76 -3.18 23.55 -7.30
N GLN A 77 -2.73 24.69 -7.82
CA GLN A 77 -1.88 24.73 -9.01
C GLN A 77 -0.52 24.06 -8.74
N LEU A 78 0.06 24.29 -7.56
CA LEU A 78 1.30 23.64 -7.14
C LEU A 78 1.16 22.11 -7.09
N LEU A 79 0.05 21.62 -6.52
CA LEU A 79 -0.22 20.18 -6.44
C LEU A 79 -0.46 19.55 -7.82
N VAL A 80 -1.20 20.23 -8.69
CA VAL A 80 -1.49 19.76 -10.04
C VAL A 80 -0.21 19.64 -10.89
N HIS A 81 0.66 20.66 -10.85
CA HIS A 81 1.92 20.62 -11.59
C HIS A 81 2.95 19.65 -10.98
N SER A 82 2.89 19.38 -9.68
CA SER A 82 3.81 18.45 -9.01
C SER A 82 3.42 16.97 -9.16
N LEU A 83 2.15 16.65 -9.48
CA LEU A 83 1.69 15.26 -9.64
C LEU A 83 2.40 14.54 -10.79
N CYS A 84 2.55 15.19 -11.93
CA CYS A 84 3.16 14.63 -13.14
C CYS A 84 3.96 15.72 -13.88
N PRO A 85 5.12 16.13 -13.35
CA PRO A 85 5.88 17.27 -13.89
C PRO A 85 6.46 16.99 -15.29
N ALA A 86 6.65 15.71 -15.64
CA ALA A 86 7.12 15.30 -16.96
C ALA A 86 6.06 15.45 -18.07
N ILE A 87 4.77 15.57 -17.71
CA ILE A 87 3.67 15.70 -18.67
C ILE A 87 3.31 17.17 -18.82
N TYR A 88 3.44 17.73 -20.02
CA TYR A 88 3.04 19.10 -20.30
C TYR A 88 1.52 19.21 -20.52
N GLY A 89 0.88 20.25 -19.97
CA GLY A 89 -0.54 20.50 -20.12
C GLY A 89 -1.43 19.50 -19.37
N HIS A 90 -2.63 19.25 -19.90
CA HIS A 90 -3.65 18.37 -19.31
C HIS A 90 -3.98 18.66 -17.84
N GLU A 91 -3.97 19.93 -17.44
CA GLU A 91 -4.11 20.33 -16.03
C GLU A 91 -5.44 19.87 -15.41
N VAL A 92 -6.51 19.82 -16.21
CA VAL A 92 -7.83 19.31 -15.77
C VAL A 92 -7.78 17.81 -15.47
N VAL A 93 -7.06 17.03 -16.29
CA VAL A 93 -6.91 15.57 -16.08
C VAL A 93 -6.10 15.31 -14.82
N LYS A 94 -4.99 16.03 -14.65
CA LYS A 94 -4.15 15.94 -13.45
C LYS A 94 -4.92 16.35 -12.19
N LEU A 95 -5.71 17.43 -12.26
CA LEU A 95 -6.57 17.85 -11.15
C LEU A 95 -7.62 16.78 -10.80
N ALA A 96 -8.26 16.17 -11.80
CA ALA A 96 -9.23 15.09 -11.57
C ALA A 96 -8.56 13.89 -10.86
N LEU A 97 -7.39 13.46 -11.33
CA LEU A 97 -6.60 12.40 -10.69
C LEU A 97 -6.19 12.78 -9.26
N LEU A 98 -5.76 14.02 -9.04
CA LEU A 98 -5.40 14.54 -7.73
C LEU A 98 -6.59 14.49 -6.75
N LEU A 99 -7.79 14.88 -7.19
CA LEU A 99 -9.00 14.80 -6.36
C LEU A 99 -9.41 13.36 -6.08
N ALA A 100 -9.22 12.43 -7.02
CA ALA A 100 -9.43 11.00 -6.76
C ALA A 100 -8.43 10.42 -5.74
N LEU A 101 -7.20 10.91 -5.70
CA LEU A 101 -6.21 10.52 -4.69
C LEU A 101 -6.57 11.02 -3.29
N PHE A 102 -7.08 12.25 -3.16
CA PHE A 102 -7.58 12.76 -1.89
C PHE A 102 -8.86 12.06 -1.43
N GLY A 103 -9.65 11.54 -2.37
CA GLY A 103 -10.91 10.89 -2.08
C GLY A 103 -11.99 11.86 -1.59
N GLY A 104 -13.18 11.31 -1.31
CA GLY A 104 -14.26 12.08 -0.70
C GLY A 104 -14.30 11.93 0.81
N THR A 105 -15.05 12.82 1.47
CA THR A 105 -15.31 12.68 2.91
C THR A 105 -16.39 11.63 3.13
N ASN A 106 -16.10 10.62 3.96
CA ASN A 106 -17.07 9.61 4.31
C ASN A 106 -18.13 10.21 5.26
N ARG A 107 -19.36 10.34 4.78
CA ARG A 107 -20.50 10.80 5.58
C ARG A 107 -21.31 9.59 6.05
N GLY A 108 -20.66 8.72 6.82
CA GLY A 108 -21.32 7.66 7.56
C GLY A 108 -22.14 8.28 8.69
N GLY A 109 -23.47 8.23 8.59
CA GLY A 109 -24.35 8.82 9.61
C GLY A 109 -24.42 7.95 10.86
N ASP A 110 -24.18 8.56 12.03
CA ASP A 110 -24.44 8.04 13.39
C ASP A 110 -25.94 7.78 13.69
N SER A 111 -26.74 7.48 12.67
CA SER A 111 -28.16 7.18 12.79
C SER A 111 -28.42 5.80 12.20
N SER A 112 -28.98 4.91 13.02
CA SER A 112 -29.11 3.45 12.87
C SER A 112 -29.80 2.90 11.61
N ASN A 113 -30.05 3.71 10.57
CA ASN A 113 -30.80 3.27 9.39
C ASN A 113 -30.48 4.04 8.08
N ARG A 114 -29.28 4.62 7.92
CA ARG A 114 -28.88 5.25 6.65
C ARG A 114 -27.93 4.37 5.85
N VAL A 115 -28.26 4.18 4.57
CA VAL A 115 -27.40 3.52 3.57
C VAL A 115 -26.10 4.33 3.44
N SER A 116 -24.96 3.64 3.54
CA SER A 116 -23.65 4.26 3.35
C SER A 116 -23.51 4.80 1.93
N VAL A 117 -23.20 6.08 1.78
CA VAL A 117 -22.91 6.71 0.49
C VAL A 117 -21.41 6.59 0.22
N ARG A 118 -21.04 6.13 -0.99
CA ARG A 118 -19.65 6.02 -1.42
C ARG A 118 -19.00 7.40 -1.49
N ALA A 119 -17.83 7.55 -0.86
CA ALA A 119 -17.07 8.79 -0.83
C ALA A 119 -16.04 8.87 -1.96
N ASP A 120 -15.45 7.74 -2.35
CA ASP A 120 -14.39 7.73 -3.36
C ASP A 120 -14.94 7.99 -4.77
N SER A 121 -14.11 8.60 -5.62
CA SER A 121 -14.44 8.83 -7.03
C SER A 121 -13.87 7.71 -7.91
N HIS A 122 -14.59 7.35 -8.98
CA HIS A 122 -14.05 6.50 -10.05
C HIS A 122 -13.90 7.36 -11.30
N ILE A 123 -12.72 7.35 -11.92
CA ILE A 123 -12.41 8.17 -13.09
C ILE A 123 -12.09 7.23 -14.25
N LEU A 124 -12.73 7.47 -15.41
CA LEU A 124 -12.40 6.86 -16.69
C LEU A 124 -11.77 7.94 -17.57
N LEU A 125 -10.59 7.66 -18.11
CA LEU A 125 -9.91 8.53 -19.07
C LEU A 125 -9.97 7.86 -20.45
N VAL A 126 -10.48 8.59 -21.45
CA VAL A 126 -10.55 8.14 -22.84
C VAL A 126 -9.81 9.17 -23.69
N GLY A 127 -8.89 8.69 -24.52
CA GLY A 127 -8.20 9.49 -25.55
C GLY A 127 -8.60 9.02 -26.94
N GLU A 128 -8.22 9.80 -27.96
CA GLU A 128 -8.09 9.29 -29.32
C GLU A 128 -6.81 8.47 -29.50
#